data_AF-A0AAJ2KGJ8-F1
#
_entry.id   AF-A0AAJ2KGJ8-F1
#
_cell.length_a   1.000
_cell.length_b   1.000
_cell.length_c   1.000
_cell.angle_alpha   90.00
_cell.angle_beta   90.00
_cell.angle_gamma   90.00
#
_symmetry.space_group_name_H-M   'P 1'
#
loop_
_entity.id
_entity.type
_entity.pdbx_description
1 polymer ?
#
loop_
_entity_poly.entity_id
_entity_poly.type
_entity_poly.pdbx_seq_one_letter_code
_entity_poly.pdbx_strand_id
1 'polypeptide(L)'
;MHARTRMIPGLDGEPYAVDVYLEKHRPQNQESVGNGYPFNPILRADFGNTANEYREPQEIEDWEGLPYIESMSWAQREQHDRNTQDRHRAEKNEFVISDSELEAKLAERKASFYEKYPEGIQYFVSCLDGGAWDRPTNWGCFATLDQALECCELGPDWRRSK
;
A
#
# COMPACT_ATOMS: atom_id res chain seq x y z
N MET A 1 21.71 -9.14 9.37
CA MET A 1 22.23 -7.79 9.05
C MET A 1 21.17 -6.80 9.45
N HIS A 2 21.47 -5.84 10.33
CA HIS A 2 20.53 -4.76 10.60
C HIS A 2 20.42 -3.93 9.32
N ALA A 3 19.19 -3.67 8.86
CA ALA A 3 18.97 -2.75 7.75
C ALA A 3 19.62 -1.41 8.11
N ARG A 4 20.43 -0.86 7.20
CA ARG A 4 20.99 0.47 7.42
C ARG A 4 19.84 1.47 7.38
N THR A 5 19.83 2.39 8.33
CA THR A 5 18.85 3.49 8.39
C THR A 5 19.57 4.83 8.24
N ARG A 6 18.81 5.84 7.83
CA ARG A 6 19.19 7.25 7.76
C ARG A 6 18.09 8.09 8.37
N MET A 7 18.44 9.25 8.93
CA MET A 7 17.47 10.17 9.53
C MET A 7 16.99 11.18 8.48
N ILE A 8 15.69 11.44 8.44
CA ILE A 8 15.09 12.50 7.62
C ILE A 8 14.13 13.35 8.47
N PRO A 9 13.88 14.62 8.11
CA PRO A 9 12.89 15.44 8.80
C PRO A 9 11.49 14.83 8.76
N GLY A 10 10.81 14.77 9.92
CA GLY A 10 9.40 14.41 10.00
C GLY A 10 8.48 15.58 9.66
N LEU A 11 7.22 15.27 9.34
CA LEU A 11 6.19 16.28 9.06
C LEU A 11 5.87 17.16 10.29
N ASP A 12 6.11 16.63 11.49
CA ASP A 12 5.99 17.33 12.78
C ASP A 12 7.28 18.07 13.18
N GLY A 13 8.31 18.04 12.34
CA GLY A 13 9.62 18.63 12.59
C GLY A 13 10.58 17.72 13.34
N GLU A 14 10.12 16.59 13.87
CA GLU A 14 10.98 15.63 14.57
C GLU A 14 11.58 14.64 13.56
N PRO A 15 12.92 14.47 13.52
CA PRO A 15 13.54 13.58 12.57
C PRO A 15 13.20 12.12 12.89
N TYR A 16 12.93 11.33 11.87
CA TYR A 16 12.66 9.89 12.02
C TYR A 16 13.60 9.06 11.15
N ALA A 17 13.80 7.81 11.57
CA ALA A 17 14.68 6.88 10.88
C ALA A 17 13.91 6.21 9.74
N VAL A 18 14.46 6.31 8.53
CA VAL A 18 14.03 5.55 7.36
C VAL A 18 15.12 4.58 6.96
N ASP A 19 14.76 3.41 6.47
CA ASP A 19 15.71 2.45 5.89
C ASP A 19 16.30 2.97 4.56
N VAL A 20 17.41 2.36 4.15
CA VAL A 20 18.04 2.64 2.85
C VAL A 20 17.35 1.87 1.73
N TYR A 21 17.41 2.43 0.52
CA TYR A 21 17.01 1.74 -0.69
C TYR A 21 18.00 0.62 -1.03
N LEU A 22 17.48 -0.56 -1.39
CA LEU A 22 18.25 -1.79 -1.57
C LEU A 22 17.84 -2.45 -2.89
N GLU A 23 18.71 -3.31 -3.43
CA GLU A 23 18.42 -4.08 -4.65
C GLU A 23 17.09 -4.83 -4.58
N LYS A 24 16.74 -5.40 -3.42
CA LYS A 24 15.45 -6.09 -3.22
C LYS A 24 14.21 -5.18 -3.35
N HIS A 25 14.38 -3.85 -3.35
CA HIS A 25 13.30 -2.87 -3.52
C HIS A 25 13.16 -2.41 -4.97
N ARG A 26 14.05 -2.84 -5.88
CA ARG A 26 14.04 -2.36 -7.27
C ARG A 26 13.00 -3.12 -8.10
N PRO A 27 12.28 -2.48 -9.03
CA PRO A 27 11.22 -3.11 -9.84
C PRO A 27 11.66 -4.38 -10.56
N GLN A 28 12.85 -4.38 -11.16
CA GLN A 28 13.40 -5.54 -11.89
C GLN A 28 13.68 -6.75 -11.00
N ASN A 29 13.70 -6.57 -9.68
CA ASN A 29 13.90 -7.63 -8.70
C ASN A 29 12.58 -8.02 -7.99
N GLN A 30 11.43 -7.52 -8.44
CA GLN A 30 10.12 -7.89 -7.92
C GLN A 30 9.50 -9.03 -8.72
N GLU A 31 8.54 -9.71 -8.11
CA GLU A 31 7.58 -10.49 -8.89
C GLU A 31 6.75 -9.56 -9.78
N SER A 32 6.46 -9.99 -11.00
CA SER A 32 5.76 -9.18 -11.99
C SER A 32 4.62 -9.94 -12.65
N VAL A 33 3.58 -9.22 -13.06
CA VAL A 33 2.39 -9.75 -13.75
C VAL A 33 2.09 -8.95 -15.02
N GLY A 34 1.38 -9.57 -15.96
CA GLY A 34 1.04 -8.95 -17.25
C GLY A 34 2.28 -8.49 -18.02
N ASN A 35 2.30 -7.22 -18.44
CA ASN A 35 3.39 -6.59 -19.18
C ASN A 35 4.59 -6.18 -18.30
N GLY A 36 4.82 -6.88 -17.18
CA GLY A 36 5.97 -6.63 -16.30
C GLY A 36 5.71 -5.67 -15.15
N TYR A 37 4.44 -5.45 -14.76
CA TYR A 37 4.12 -4.61 -13.60
C TYR A 37 4.46 -5.31 -12.29
N PRO A 38 5.13 -4.65 -11.33
CA PRO A 38 5.40 -5.23 -10.02
C PRO A 38 4.13 -5.65 -9.28
N PHE A 39 4.12 -6.87 -8.76
CA PHE A 39 2.99 -7.47 -8.03
C PHE A 39 3.40 -7.81 -6.60
N ASN A 40 2.65 -7.30 -5.63
CA ASN A 40 2.98 -7.32 -4.20
C ASN A 40 4.46 -6.96 -3.94
N PRO A 41 4.94 -5.81 -4.46
CA PRO A 41 6.35 -5.48 -4.41
C PRO A 41 6.85 -5.34 -2.97
N ILE A 42 8.10 -5.74 -2.76
CA ILE A 42 8.83 -5.50 -1.50
C ILE A 42 9.28 -4.04 -1.51
N LEU A 43 8.39 -3.14 -1.12
CA LEU A 43 8.69 -1.72 -0.98
C LEU A 43 9.56 -1.46 0.25
N ARG A 44 10.29 -0.35 0.19
CA ARG A 44 11.06 0.17 1.30
C ARG A 44 10.15 0.51 2.49
N ALA A 45 10.64 0.40 3.73
CA ALA A 45 9.86 0.87 4.88
C ALA A 45 9.55 2.38 4.72
N ASP A 46 8.36 2.82 5.11
CA ASP A 46 7.90 4.20 4.91
C ASP A 46 7.93 4.70 3.45
N PHE A 47 7.93 3.81 2.45
CA PHE A 47 7.82 4.19 1.04
C PHE A 47 6.62 5.10 0.77
N GLY A 48 5.47 4.81 1.39
CA GLY A 48 4.26 5.63 1.26
C GLY A 48 4.27 6.94 2.04
N ASN A 49 5.27 7.19 2.90
CA ASN A 49 5.34 8.36 3.78
C ASN A 49 6.55 9.26 3.52
N THR A 50 7.55 8.78 2.78
CA THR A 50 8.78 9.53 2.52
C THR A 50 8.55 10.53 1.39
N ALA A 51 8.75 11.83 1.67
CA ALA A 51 8.64 12.87 0.64
C ALA A 51 9.73 12.72 -0.44
N ASN A 52 9.45 13.19 -1.66
CA ASN A 52 10.34 12.94 -2.81
C ASN A 52 11.72 13.58 -2.63
N GLU A 53 11.80 14.76 -2.01
CA GLU A 53 13.06 15.44 -1.70
C GLU A 53 13.98 14.64 -0.78
N TYR A 54 13.42 13.71 -0.01
CA TYR A 54 14.17 12.83 0.89
C TYR A 54 14.36 11.43 0.32
N ARG A 55 13.85 11.08 -0.87
CA ARG A 55 14.10 9.76 -1.47
C ARG A 55 15.51 9.68 -2.04
N GLU A 56 16.05 8.48 -2.10
CA GLU A 56 17.31 8.26 -2.81
C GLU A 56 17.06 8.42 -4.31
N PRO A 57 17.96 9.06 -5.09
CA PRO A 57 17.71 9.32 -6.52
C PRO A 57 17.36 8.07 -7.33
N GLN A 58 17.95 6.93 -6.97
CA GLN A 58 17.66 5.65 -7.63
C GLN A 58 16.25 5.14 -7.32
N GLU A 59 15.69 5.42 -6.14
CA GLU A 59 14.32 5.07 -5.80
C GLU A 59 13.33 5.88 -6.65
N ILE A 60 13.62 7.16 -6.91
CA ILE A 60 12.84 8.00 -7.82
C ILE A 60 12.93 7.46 -9.25
N GLU A 61 14.15 7.21 -9.76
CA GLU A 61 14.36 6.70 -11.12
C GLU A 61 13.64 5.38 -11.37
N ASP A 62 13.63 4.48 -10.37
CA ASP A 62 13.02 3.16 -10.48
C ASP A 62 11.48 3.22 -10.38
N TRP A 63 10.90 4.05 -9.51
CA TRP A 63 9.48 3.99 -9.14
C TRP A 63 8.62 5.15 -9.63
N GLU A 64 9.19 6.30 -9.98
CA GLU A 64 8.40 7.46 -10.41
C GLU A 64 7.65 7.14 -11.71
N GLY A 65 6.33 7.31 -11.68
CA GLY A 65 5.46 7.00 -12.81
C GLY A 65 5.24 5.52 -13.09
N LEU A 66 5.86 4.60 -12.34
CA LEU A 66 5.67 3.16 -12.47
C LEU A 66 4.49 2.69 -11.60
N PRO A 67 3.36 2.26 -12.19
CA PRO A 67 2.29 1.65 -11.42
C PRO A 67 2.69 0.25 -10.92
N TYR A 68 2.19 -0.10 -9.75
CA TYR A 68 2.35 -1.41 -9.15
C TYR A 68 1.04 -1.89 -8.53
N ILE A 69 0.94 -3.21 -8.37
CA ILE A 69 -0.28 -3.88 -7.91
C ILE A 69 -0.02 -4.52 -6.55
N GLU A 70 -0.92 -4.30 -5.60
CA GLU A 70 -0.98 -5.03 -4.33
C GLU A 70 -2.28 -5.84 -4.27
N SER A 71 -2.25 -7.01 -3.64
CA SER A 71 -3.45 -7.82 -3.41
C SER A 71 -3.71 -8.03 -1.92
N MET A 72 -5.00 -8.06 -1.57
CA MET A 72 -5.46 -8.30 -0.21
C MET A 72 -6.63 -9.27 -0.23
N SER A 73 -6.43 -10.43 0.36
CA SER A 73 -7.50 -11.38 0.65
C SER A 73 -8.35 -10.93 1.85
N TRP A 74 -9.57 -11.47 1.96
CA TRP A 74 -10.38 -11.30 3.17
C TRP A 74 -9.61 -11.71 4.44
N ALA A 75 -8.90 -12.85 4.41
CA ALA A 75 -8.16 -13.35 5.57
C ALA A 75 -7.08 -12.36 6.04
N GLN A 76 -6.36 -11.74 5.11
CA GLN A 76 -5.35 -10.71 5.44
C GLN A 76 -6.01 -9.44 6.00
N ARG A 77 -7.14 -9.00 5.42
CA ARG A 77 -7.89 -7.83 5.91
C ARG A 77 -8.46 -8.06 7.31
N GLU A 78 -9.05 -9.22 7.55
CA GLU A 78 -9.56 -9.61 8.85
C GLU A 78 -8.43 -9.62 9.90
N GLN A 79 -7.28 -10.21 9.57
CA GLN A 79 -6.12 -10.22 10.46
C GLN A 79 -5.63 -8.80 10.76
N HIS A 80 -5.59 -7.92 9.77
CA HIS A 80 -5.22 -6.52 9.95
C HIS A 80 -6.16 -5.79 10.92
N ASP A 81 -7.48 -5.97 10.77
CA ASP A 81 -8.48 -5.36 11.64
C ASP A 81 -8.36 -5.86 13.09
N ARG A 82 -8.08 -7.17 13.28
CA ARG A 82 -7.83 -7.77 14.60
C ARG A 82 -6.54 -7.21 15.23
N ASN A 83 -5.43 -7.17 14.48
CA ASN A 83 -4.17 -6.60 14.95
C ASN A 83 -4.33 -5.12 15.35
N THR A 84 -5.16 -4.37 14.60
CA THR A 84 -5.47 -2.98 14.92
C THR A 84 -6.18 -2.85 16.27
N GLN A 85 -7.16 -3.71 16.54
CA GLN A 85 -7.84 -3.73 17.84
C GLN A 85 -6.93 -4.17 18.98
N ASP A 86 -6.04 -5.14 18.77
CA ASP A 86 -5.05 -5.54 19.77
C ASP A 86 -4.09 -4.40 20.12
N ARG A 87 -3.67 -3.62 19.12
CA ARG A 87 -2.88 -2.41 19.33
C ARG A 87 -3.67 -1.36 20.12
N HIS A 88 -4.92 -1.10 19.76
CA HIS A 88 -5.76 -0.15 20.50
C HIS A 88 -5.93 -0.55 21.98
N ARG A 89 -6.08 -1.86 22.26
CA ARG A 89 -6.16 -2.40 23.63
C ARG A 89 -4.85 -2.23 24.38
N ALA A 90 -3.72 -2.50 23.73
CA ALA A 90 -2.40 -2.30 24.32
C ALA A 90 -2.14 -0.82 24.65
N GLU A 91 -2.53 0.09 23.75
CA GLU A 91 -2.43 1.54 23.92
C GLU A 91 -3.50 2.12 24.86
N LYS A 92 -4.55 1.34 25.19
CA LYS A 92 -5.71 1.76 25.98
C LYS A 92 -6.35 3.05 25.45
N ASN A 93 -6.46 3.15 24.13
CA ASN A 93 -6.99 4.35 23.48
C ASN A 93 -8.53 4.29 23.31
N GLU A 94 -9.13 5.37 22.84
CA GLU A 94 -10.58 5.53 22.70
C GLU A 94 -11.24 4.66 21.62
N PHE A 95 -10.46 4.00 20.76
CA PHE A 95 -10.95 3.17 19.65
C PHE A 95 -11.11 1.68 20.03
N VAL A 96 -10.86 1.32 21.28
CA VAL A 96 -11.08 -0.04 21.80
C VAL A 96 -12.57 -0.36 21.77
N ILE A 97 -12.91 -1.47 21.12
CA ILE A 97 -14.27 -2.03 21.13
C ILE A 97 -14.28 -3.41 21.80
N SER A 98 -15.48 -3.85 22.18
CA SER A 98 -15.67 -5.20 22.72
C SER A 98 -15.44 -6.27 21.66
N ASP A 99 -15.16 -7.51 22.09
CA ASP A 99 -15.00 -8.63 21.16
C ASP A 99 -16.27 -8.89 20.36
N SER A 100 -17.45 -8.77 20.98
CA SER A 100 -18.72 -8.95 20.27
C SER A 100 -18.97 -7.87 19.21
N GLU A 101 -18.59 -6.62 19.48
CA GLU A 101 -18.69 -5.54 18.50
C GLU A 101 -17.69 -5.75 17.35
N LEU A 102 -16.48 -6.22 17.64
CA LEU A 102 -15.49 -6.56 16.62
C LEU A 102 -16.01 -7.66 15.68
N GLU A 103 -16.53 -8.77 16.22
CA GLU A 103 -17.07 -9.85 15.39
C GLU A 103 -18.25 -9.38 14.53
N ALA A 104 -19.13 -8.53 15.06
CA ALA A 104 -20.24 -7.96 14.29
C ALA A 104 -19.75 -7.10 13.11
N LYS A 105 -18.75 -6.22 13.35
CA LYS A 105 -18.13 -5.40 12.29
C LYS A 105 -17.40 -6.24 11.26
N LEU A 106 -16.72 -7.31 11.68
CA LEU A 106 -16.04 -8.22 10.75
C LEU A 106 -17.05 -8.98 9.89
N ALA A 107 -18.18 -9.43 10.44
CA ALA A 107 -19.23 -10.09 9.66
C ALA A 107 -19.84 -9.15 8.59
N GLU A 108 -20.16 -7.91 8.95
CA GLU A 108 -20.65 -6.89 8.01
C GLU A 108 -19.63 -6.61 6.91
N ARG A 109 -18.37 -6.32 7.30
CA ARG A 109 -17.28 -6.05 6.35
C ARG A 109 -17.02 -7.25 5.43
N LYS A 110 -17.15 -8.48 5.94
CA LYS A 110 -17.00 -9.70 5.14
C LYS A 110 -18.05 -9.75 4.04
N ALA A 111 -19.31 -9.52 4.39
CA ALA A 111 -20.39 -9.52 3.42
C ALA A 111 -20.14 -8.48 2.32
N SER A 112 -19.86 -7.23 2.69
CA SER A 112 -19.55 -6.16 1.72
C SER A 112 -18.29 -6.44 0.90
N PHE A 113 -17.28 -7.09 1.50
CA PHE A 113 -16.05 -7.45 0.79
C PHE A 113 -16.35 -8.47 -0.30
N TYR A 114 -17.05 -9.57 0.00
CA TYR A 114 -17.38 -10.59 -1.01
C TYR A 114 -18.44 -10.13 -2.01
N GLU A 115 -19.29 -9.16 -1.67
CA GLU A 115 -20.18 -8.50 -2.63
C GLU A 115 -19.37 -7.75 -3.71
N LYS A 116 -18.34 -7.01 -3.29
CA LYS A 116 -17.49 -6.22 -4.19
C LYS A 116 -16.39 -7.03 -4.87
N TYR A 117 -15.89 -8.06 -4.18
CA TYR A 117 -14.75 -8.89 -4.56
C TYR A 117 -15.13 -10.37 -4.47
N PRO A 118 -15.92 -10.90 -5.43
CA PRO A 118 -16.50 -12.25 -5.32
C PRO A 118 -15.48 -13.38 -5.20
N GLU A 119 -14.28 -13.22 -5.77
CA GLU A 119 -13.19 -14.19 -5.67
C GLU A 119 -12.44 -14.13 -4.32
N GLY A 120 -12.82 -13.20 -3.44
CA GLY A 120 -12.21 -13.06 -2.13
C GLY A 120 -10.86 -12.34 -2.14
N ILE A 121 -10.50 -11.68 -3.25
CA ILE A 121 -9.26 -10.91 -3.41
C ILE A 121 -9.60 -9.52 -3.94
N GLN A 122 -9.06 -8.50 -3.27
CA GLN A 122 -9.06 -7.12 -3.73
C GLN A 122 -7.69 -6.77 -4.28
N TYR A 123 -7.64 -6.13 -5.44
CA TYR A 123 -6.40 -5.62 -6.05
C TYR A 123 -6.37 -4.10 -5.97
N PHE A 124 -5.24 -3.53 -5.56
CA PHE A 124 -4.99 -2.09 -5.52
C PHE A 124 -3.96 -1.74 -6.58
N VAL A 125 -4.18 -0.68 -7.33
CA VAL A 125 -3.16 -0.10 -8.22
C VAL A 125 -2.72 1.22 -7.61
N SER A 126 -1.41 1.38 -7.42
CA SER A 126 -0.82 2.61 -6.91
C SER A 126 0.36 3.01 -7.79
N CYS A 127 0.70 4.31 -7.81
CA CYS A 127 1.85 4.81 -8.56
C CYS A 127 2.52 5.95 -7.79
N LEU A 128 3.86 5.95 -7.73
CA LEU A 128 4.61 7.08 -7.18
C LEU A 128 4.64 8.20 -8.22
N ASP A 129 3.69 9.13 -8.11
CA ASP A 129 3.42 10.10 -9.17
C ASP A 129 3.20 11.52 -8.65
N GLY A 130 3.73 11.82 -7.46
CA GLY A 130 3.64 13.12 -6.81
C GLY A 130 2.26 13.42 -6.22
N GLY A 131 1.57 12.41 -5.68
CA GLY A 131 0.28 12.54 -5.02
C GLY A 131 0.31 13.45 -3.78
N ALA A 132 -0.75 13.41 -2.96
CA ALA A 132 -0.83 14.26 -1.76
C ALA A 132 0.40 14.05 -0.86
N TRP A 133 1.20 15.10 -0.68
CA TRP A 133 2.47 15.09 0.06
C TRP A 133 3.51 14.09 -0.49
N ASP A 134 3.64 14.02 -1.83
CA ASP A 134 4.58 13.13 -2.55
C ASP A 134 4.35 11.64 -2.31
N ARG A 135 3.17 11.28 -1.80
CA ARG A 135 2.79 9.88 -1.58
C ARG A 135 2.39 9.23 -2.90
N PRO A 136 2.52 7.90 -3.01
CA PRO A 136 1.91 7.17 -4.10
C PRO A 136 0.41 7.45 -4.18
N THR A 137 -0.08 7.76 -5.37
CA THR A 137 -1.52 7.92 -5.58
C THR A 137 -2.13 6.54 -5.77
N ASN A 138 -3.21 6.27 -5.03
CA ASN A 138 -4.05 5.10 -5.29
C ASN A 138 -4.89 5.38 -6.56
N TRP A 139 -4.63 4.62 -7.62
CA TRP A 139 -5.30 4.73 -8.92
C TRP A 139 -6.64 3.99 -8.93
N GLY A 140 -6.84 3.00 -8.06
CA GLY A 140 -8.10 2.31 -7.91
C GLY A 140 -8.04 1.01 -7.13
N CYS A 141 -9.21 0.43 -6.93
CA CYS A 141 -9.39 -0.90 -6.33
C CYS A 141 -10.25 -1.77 -7.24
N PHE A 142 -9.77 -2.96 -7.58
CA PHE A 142 -10.34 -3.81 -8.61
C PHE A 142 -10.66 -5.20 -8.07
N ALA A 143 -11.65 -5.87 -8.68
CA ALA A 143 -12.08 -7.20 -8.28
C ALA A 143 -11.32 -8.33 -8.98
N THR A 144 -10.67 -8.01 -10.10
CA THR A 144 -9.86 -8.97 -10.85
C THR A 144 -8.48 -8.41 -11.15
N LEU A 145 -7.51 -9.31 -11.35
CA LEU A 145 -6.17 -8.92 -11.76
C LEU A 145 -6.17 -8.24 -13.14
N ASP A 146 -7.02 -8.71 -14.07
CA ASP A 146 -7.12 -8.12 -15.42
C ASP A 146 -7.57 -6.66 -15.39
N GLN A 147 -8.52 -6.30 -14.52
CA GLN A 147 -8.94 -4.90 -14.34
C GLN A 147 -7.82 -4.03 -13.76
N ALA A 148 -7.03 -4.57 -12.83
CA ALA A 148 -5.87 -3.88 -12.28
C ALA A 148 -4.79 -3.67 -13.34
N LEU A 149 -4.53 -4.68 -14.18
CA LEU A 149 -3.60 -4.59 -15.31
C LEU A 149 -4.07 -3.55 -16.35
N GLU A 150 -5.35 -3.54 -16.70
CA GLU A 150 -5.91 -2.53 -17.59
C GLU A 150 -5.72 -1.11 -17.03
N CYS A 151 -5.88 -0.92 -15.71
CA CYS A 151 -5.60 0.35 -15.06
C CYS A 151 -4.11 0.73 -15.09
N CYS A 152 -3.20 -0.23 -14.97
CA CYS A 152 -1.77 0.03 -15.09
C CYS A 152 -1.39 0.50 -16.50
N GLU A 153 -2.00 -0.09 -17.53
CA GLU A 153 -1.75 0.24 -18.94
C GLU A 153 -2.33 1.58 -19.35
N LEU A 154 -3.60 1.81 -19.02
CA LEU A 154 -4.34 2.99 -19.48
C LEU A 154 -4.18 4.19 -18.54
N GLY A 155 -3.75 3.95 -17.31
CA GLY A 155 -3.87 4.91 -16.21
C GLY A 155 -5.32 5.06 -15.71
N PRO A 156 -5.51 5.75 -14.58
CA PRO A 156 -6.82 5.95 -13.99
C PRO A 156 -7.60 7.03 -14.76
N ASP A 157 -8.93 6.97 -14.74
CA ASP A 157 -9.85 7.82 -15.50
C ASP A 157 -9.53 9.32 -15.43
N TRP A 158 -9.18 9.79 -14.23
CA TRP A 158 -8.86 11.19 -13.98
C TRP A 158 -7.52 11.64 -14.58
N ARG A 159 -6.63 10.72 -14.97
CA ARG A 159 -5.44 11.02 -15.79
C ARG A 159 -5.73 10.98 -17.29
N ARG A 160 -6.65 10.12 -17.72
CA ARG A 160 -7.02 9.95 -19.13
C ARG A 160 -7.84 11.11 -19.70
N SER A 161 -8.44 11.90 -18.82
CA SER A 161 -9.36 12.99 -19.16
C SER A 161 -8.66 14.33 -19.48
N LYS A 162 -7.40 14.31 -19.92
CA LYS A 162 -6.64 15.51 -20.32
C LYS A 162 -6.35 15.51 -21.82
#